data_AF-A0A0N1PE11-F1
#
_entry.id   AF-A0A0N1PE11-F1
#
_cell.length_a   1.000
_cell.length_b   1.000
_cell.length_c   1.000
_cell.angle_alpha   90.00
_cell.angle_beta   90.00
_cell.angle_gamma   90.00
#
_symmetry.space_group_name_H-M   'P 1'
#
loop_
_entity.id
_entity.type
_entity.pdbx_description
1 polymer ?
#
loop_
_entity_poly.entity_id
_entity_poly.type
_entity_poly.pdbx_seq_one_letter_code
_entity_poly.pdbx_strand_id
1 'polypeptide(L)'
;MGCGYSTYSAQDDIVWKYGGPPEEPLKALKMFPKQQNGLLFRLLYDDGERWAFYNDTLEYEFHIRYYFSRDSDIEALHNATLSELENGNKLVEIIVYPKETQDFIVGVAGSYTSTIEAIPVTERFKWEKSKEKYERKLARRN
;
A
#
# COMPACT_ATOMS: atom_id res chain seq x y z
N MET A 1 20.27 -8.54 -14.72
CA MET A 1 19.32 -9.68 -14.76
C MET A 1 18.16 -9.35 -13.85
N GLY A 2 16.92 -9.36 -14.36
CA GLY A 2 15.70 -9.40 -13.55
C GLY A 2 15.03 -8.08 -13.15
N CYS A 3 14.85 -7.12 -14.07
CA CYS A 3 13.86 -6.06 -13.85
C CYS A 3 12.45 -6.67 -14.02
N GLY A 4 11.72 -6.84 -12.91
CA GLY A 4 10.35 -7.31 -12.91
C GLY A 4 9.45 -6.31 -13.63
N TYR A 5 9.12 -6.59 -14.88
CA TYR A 5 8.10 -5.85 -15.62
C TYR A 5 6.77 -5.96 -14.88
N SER A 6 6.23 -4.82 -14.46
CA SER A 6 4.83 -4.68 -14.11
C SER A 6 4.01 -4.95 -15.37
N THR A 7 3.44 -6.15 -15.46
CA THR A 7 2.49 -6.49 -16.51
C THR A 7 1.25 -5.64 -16.28
N TYR A 8 0.98 -4.72 -17.20
CA TYR A 8 -0.22 -3.90 -17.26
C TYR A 8 -1.45 -4.81 -17.07
N SER A 9 -2.03 -4.79 -15.88
CA SER A 9 -3.37 -5.32 -15.66
C SER A 9 -4.31 -4.26 -16.22
N ALA A 10 -5.04 -4.59 -17.30
CA ALA A 10 -6.14 -3.75 -17.74
C ALA A 10 -7.08 -3.52 -16.54
N GLN A 11 -7.67 -2.33 -16.41
CA GLN A 11 -8.61 -1.99 -15.34
C GLN A 11 -9.71 -3.06 -15.17
N ASP A 12 -10.08 -3.74 -16.26
CA ASP A 12 -11.11 -4.78 -16.30
C ASP A 12 -10.77 -6.11 -15.58
N ASP A 13 -9.52 -6.35 -15.15
CA ASP A 13 -9.10 -7.60 -14.51
C ASP A 13 -8.96 -7.47 -12.97
N ILE A 14 -9.37 -6.34 -12.39
CA ILE A 14 -9.23 -6.11 -10.95
C ILE A 14 -10.48 -6.57 -10.22
N VAL A 15 -10.32 -7.58 -9.36
CA VAL A 15 -11.39 -8.13 -8.53
C VAL A 15 -11.04 -7.96 -7.05
N TRP A 16 -11.85 -7.17 -6.35
CA TRP A 16 -11.75 -6.96 -4.91
C TRP A 16 -12.50 -8.05 -4.16
N LYS A 17 -11.84 -8.73 -3.21
CA LYS A 17 -12.45 -9.76 -2.36
C LYS A 17 -13.08 -9.16 -1.11
N TYR A 18 -12.51 -8.10 -0.54
CA TYR A 18 -12.90 -7.58 0.77
C TYR A 18 -13.41 -6.13 0.75
N GLY A 19 -14.01 -5.71 -0.35
CA GLY A 19 -14.71 -4.43 -0.50
C GLY A 19 -13.96 -3.38 -1.31
N GLY A 20 -12.65 -3.57 -1.54
CA GLY A 20 -11.84 -2.64 -2.30
C GLY A 20 -11.44 -1.39 -1.49
N PRO A 21 -10.79 -0.42 -2.15
CA PRO A 21 -10.50 0.87 -1.55
C PRO A 21 -11.77 1.70 -1.29
N PRO A 22 -11.73 2.64 -0.33
CA PRO A 22 -12.89 3.47 0.02
C PRO A 22 -13.26 4.48 -1.08
N GLU A 23 -12.30 4.86 -1.92
CA GLU A 23 -12.45 5.73 -3.08
C GLU A 23 -12.09 4.94 -4.34
N GLU A 24 -12.80 5.20 -5.44
CA GLU A 24 -12.48 4.59 -6.73
C GLU A 24 -11.17 5.17 -7.28
N PRO A 25 -10.12 4.36 -7.48
CA PRO A 25 -8.85 4.85 -7.96
C PRO A 25 -8.91 5.12 -9.46
N LEU A 26 -8.19 6.15 -9.91
CA LEU A 26 -7.94 6.37 -11.33
C LEU A 26 -7.31 5.14 -11.97
N LYS A 27 -6.39 4.47 -11.27
CA LYS A 27 -5.80 3.22 -11.71
C LYS A 27 -5.39 2.36 -10.53
N ALA A 28 -5.63 1.07 -10.64
CA ALA A 28 -5.11 0.09 -9.70
C ALA A 28 -4.16 -0.89 -10.41
N LEU A 29 -3.16 -1.38 -9.67
CA LEU A 29 -2.11 -2.26 -10.17
C LEU A 29 -1.92 -3.42 -9.20
N LYS A 30 -2.01 -4.66 -9.69
CA LYS A 30 -1.73 -5.87 -8.91
C LYS A 30 -0.24 -5.93 -8.60
N MET A 31 0.13 -5.97 -7.32
CA MET A 31 1.54 -6.12 -6.92
C MET A 31 1.99 -7.59 -7.01
N PHE A 32 1.06 -8.54 -6.87
CA PHE A 32 1.32 -9.98 -7.06
C PHE A 32 0.42 -10.55 -8.17
N PRO A 33 0.63 -10.21 -9.45
CA PRO A 33 -0.31 -10.54 -10.53
C PRO A 33 -0.48 -12.05 -10.78
N LYS A 34 0.52 -12.87 -10.38
CA LYS A 34 0.47 -14.33 -10.53
C LYS A 34 -0.17 -15.04 -9.33
N GLN A 35 -0.55 -14.31 -8.28
CA GLN A 35 -1.05 -14.87 -7.03
C GLN A 35 -2.50 -14.44 -6.78
N GLN A 36 -3.40 -15.42 -6.74
CA GLN A 36 -4.82 -15.21 -6.46
C GLN A 36 -5.40 -14.04 -7.27
N ASN A 37 -5.97 -13.03 -6.62
CA ASN A 37 -6.52 -11.83 -7.26
C ASN A 37 -5.53 -10.66 -7.35
N GLY A 38 -4.31 -10.82 -6.86
CA GLY A 38 -3.30 -9.75 -6.78
C GLY A 38 -2.76 -9.49 -5.37
N LEU A 39 -3.51 -9.90 -4.33
CA LEU A 39 -3.25 -9.76 -2.88
C LEU A 39 -3.12 -8.32 -2.37
N LEU A 40 -2.21 -7.55 -2.94
CA LEU A 40 -1.95 -6.15 -2.64
C LEU A 40 -2.05 -5.36 -3.94
N PHE A 41 -2.66 -4.18 -3.86
CA PHE A 41 -2.88 -3.32 -5.02
C PHE A 41 -2.28 -1.95 -4.75
N ARG A 42 -1.49 -1.46 -5.71
CA ARG A 42 -1.09 -0.05 -5.74
C ARG A 42 -2.16 0.75 -6.45
N LEU A 43 -2.63 1.79 -5.80
CA LEU A 43 -3.71 2.66 -6.26
C LEU A 43 -3.12 4.01 -6.63
N LEU A 44 -3.60 4.56 -7.74
CA LEU A 44 -3.27 5.89 -8.22
C LEU A 44 -4.55 6.72 -8.21
N TYR A 45 -4.47 7.90 -7.60
CA TYR A 45 -5.51 8.92 -7.57
C TYR A 45 -4.94 10.24 -8.10
N ASP A 46 -5.79 11.26 -8.24
CA ASP A 46 -5.39 12.64 -8.53
C ASP A 46 -4.42 12.73 -9.72
N ASP A 47 -4.86 12.26 -10.89
CA ASP A 47 -4.06 12.17 -12.13
C ASP A 47 -2.74 11.38 -12.02
N GLY A 48 -2.59 10.59 -10.96
CA GLY A 48 -1.42 9.74 -10.70
C GLY A 48 -0.43 10.33 -9.70
N GLU A 49 -0.71 11.52 -9.15
CA GLU A 49 0.14 12.18 -8.16
C GLU A 49 0.02 11.54 -6.79
N ARG A 50 -1.17 11.04 -6.42
CA ARG A 50 -1.39 10.40 -5.11
C ARG A 50 -1.37 8.89 -5.22
N TRP A 51 -0.47 8.26 -4.49
CA TRP A 51 -0.34 6.81 -4.44
C TRP A 51 -0.85 6.29 -3.10
N ALA A 52 -1.59 5.20 -3.15
CA ALA A 52 -1.99 4.45 -1.97
C ALA A 52 -1.82 2.95 -2.21
N PHE A 53 -1.99 2.17 -1.15
CA PHE A 53 -2.01 0.72 -1.21
C PHE A 53 -3.26 0.16 -0.54
N TYR A 54 -3.86 -0.85 -1.17
CA TYR A 54 -4.94 -1.63 -0.58
C TYR A 54 -4.53 -3.10 -0.41
N ASN A 55 -4.60 -3.58 0.82
CA ASN A 55 -4.37 -4.98 1.16
C ASN A 55 -5.68 -5.75 1.14
N ASP A 56 -5.86 -6.60 0.13
CA ASP A 56 -7.06 -7.40 -0.07
C ASP A 56 -6.91 -8.82 0.48
N THR A 57 -6.23 -8.95 1.63
CA THR A 57 -6.03 -10.22 2.34
C THR A 57 -6.50 -10.14 3.79
N LEU A 58 -6.69 -11.31 4.42
CA LEU A 58 -6.94 -11.45 5.86
C LEU A 58 -5.73 -11.97 6.64
N GLU A 59 -4.75 -12.53 5.92
CA GLU A 59 -3.71 -13.39 6.46
C GLU A 59 -2.34 -12.71 6.46
N TYR A 60 -2.17 -11.63 5.69
CA TYR A 60 -0.89 -10.95 5.55
C TYR A 60 -1.00 -9.47 5.87
N GLU A 61 0.01 -8.94 6.53
CA GLU A 61 0.35 -7.53 6.51
C GLU A 61 1.49 -7.32 5.51
N PHE A 62 1.47 -6.19 4.80
CA PHE A 62 2.49 -5.88 3.81
C PHE A 62 3.42 -4.79 4.33
N HIS A 63 4.70 -5.09 4.36
CA HIS A 63 5.76 -4.12 4.65
C HIS A 63 6.29 -3.65 3.31
N ILE A 64 6.08 -2.37 3.01
CA ILE A 64 6.33 -1.77 1.71
C ILE A 64 7.44 -0.74 1.85
N ARG A 65 8.46 -0.85 1.01
CA ARG A 65 9.58 0.09 0.93
C ARG A 65 9.79 0.52 -0.50
N TYR A 66 9.79 1.83 -0.74
CA TYR A 66 10.17 2.39 -2.04
C TYR A 66 11.40 3.28 -1.88
N TYR A 67 12.36 3.09 -2.78
CA TYR A 67 13.56 3.90 -2.89
C TYR A 67 13.42 4.77 -4.13
N PHE A 68 13.09 6.03 -3.94
CA PHE A 68 12.94 7.03 -4.97
C PHE A 68 14.27 7.76 -5.21
N SER A 69 14.55 8.13 -6.46
CA SER A 69 15.71 8.97 -6.79
C SER A 69 15.61 10.33 -6.11
N ARG A 70 16.78 10.94 -5.86
CA ARG A 70 16.90 12.29 -5.31
C ARG A 70 16.03 13.33 -6.02
N ASP A 71 15.88 13.22 -7.33
CA ASP A 71 15.12 14.16 -8.16
C ASP A 71 13.59 14.00 -8.05
N SER A 72 13.11 13.04 -7.25
CA SER A 72 11.67 12.84 -7.06
C SER A 72 11.11 13.91 -6.12
N ASP A 73 10.06 14.59 -6.56
CA ASP A 73 9.36 15.59 -5.77
C ASP A 73 8.14 14.96 -5.12
N ILE A 74 8.33 14.40 -3.92
CA ILE A 74 7.35 13.56 -3.24
C ILE A 74 7.30 13.88 -1.75
N GLU A 75 6.11 13.72 -1.17
CA GLU A 75 5.85 13.79 0.25
C GLU A 75 5.21 12.48 0.72
N ALA A 76 5.57 12.02 1.93
CA ALA A 76 4.92 10.86 2.56
C ALA A 76 3.59 11.27 3.18
N LEU A 77 2.57 10.42 3.02
CA LEU A 77 1.23 10.67 3.54
C LEU A 77 0.93 9.84 4.79
N HIS A 78 0.19 10.44 5.72
CA HIS A 78 -0.39 9.79 6.89
C HIS A 78 0.59 8.95 7.73
N ASN A 79 0.58 7.63 7.51
CA ASN A 79 1.33 6.64 8.27
C ASN A 79 2.61 6.20 7.55
N ALA A 80 2.88 6.73 6.36
CA ALA A 80 4.12 6.50 5.65
C ALA A 80 5.26 7.33 6.27
N THR A 81 6.44 6.75 6.34
CA THR A 81 7.65 7.43 6.82
C THR A 81 8.57 7.72 5.65
N LEU A 82 8.90 8.99 5.42
CA LEU A 82 9.91 9.43 4.45
C LEU A 82 11.25 9.66 5.18
N SER A 83 12.31 9.05 4.67
CA SER A 83 13.70 9.24 5.14
C SER A 83 14.63 9.54 3.96
N GLU A 84 15.53 10.50 4.12
CA GLU A 84 16.62 10.71 3.14
C GLU A 84 17.80 9.77 3.45
N LEU A 85 18.31 9.12 2.44
CA LEU A 85 19.46 8.23 2.51
C LEU A 85 20.76 9.01 2.25
N GLU A 86 21.90 8.47 2.68
CA GLU A 86 23.21 9.12 2.52
C GLU A 86 23.59 9.43 1.06
N ASN A 87 23.06 8.66 0.12
CA ASN A 87 23.26 8.87 -1.32
C ASN A 87 22.30 9.91 -1.94
N GLY A 88 21.45 10.55 -1.13
CA GLY A 88 20.45 11.52 -1.55
C GLY A 88 19.14 10.91 -2.07
N ASN A 89 19.02 9.59 -2.15
CA ASN A 89 17.75 8.95 -2.48
C ASN A 89 16.76 9.05 -1.31
N LYS A 90 15.48 8.97 -1.62
CA LYS A 90 14.39 9.05 -0.66
C LYS A 90 13.83 7.64 -0.41
N LEU A 91 13.81 7.19 0.84
CA LEU A 91 13.16 5.96 1.26
C LEU A 91 11.79 6.29 1.85
N VAL A 92 10.73 5.68 1.31
CA VAL A 92 9.39 5.74 1.89
C VAL A 92 8.96 4.35 2.33
N GLU A 93 8.53 4.24 3.58
CA GLU A 93 8.11 2.98 4.20
C GLU A 93 6.69 3.05 4.72
N ILE A 94 5.93 1.97 4.58
CA ILE A 94 4.60 1.82 5.18
C ILE A 94 4.27 0.36 5.48
N ILE A 95 3.45 0.14 6.49
CA ILE A 95 2.81 -1.16 6.76
C ILE A 95 1.32 -1.07 6.42
N VAL A 96 0.83 -2.00 5.60
CA VAL A 96 -0.58 -2.07 5.18
C VAL A 96 -1.21 -3.34 5.71
N TYR A 97 -2.10 -3.18 6.68
CA TYR A 97 -2.76 -4.30 7.35
C TYR A 97 -3.94 -4.86 6.55
N PRO A 98 -4.39 -6.09 6.86
CA PRO A 98 -5.54 -6.72 6.24
C PRO A 98 -6.75 -5.79 6.04
N LYS A 99 -7.24 -5.71 4.80
CA LYS A 99 -8.42 -4.92 4.39
C LYS A 99 -8.30 -3.41 4.58
N GLU A 100 -7.11 -2.90 4.86
CA GLU A 100 -6.89 -1.47 5.00
C GLU A 100 -6.42 -0.88 3.66
N THR A 101 -6.82 0.36 3.41
CA THR A 101 -6.23 1.23 2.39
C THR A 101 -5.41 2.28 3.12
N GLN A 102 -4.17 2.47 2.70
CA GLN A 102 -3.28 3.45 3.28
C GLN A 102 -2.65 4.31 2.18
N ASP A 103 -2.77 5.62 2.33
CA ASP A 103 -2.05 6.56 1.49
C ASP A 103 -0.55 6.45 1.73
N PHE A 104 0.21 6.54 0.66
CA PHE A 104 1.65 6.31 0.67
C PHE A 104 2.42 7.58 0.40
N ILE A 105 2.23 8.16 -0.79
CA ILE A 105 2.89 9.40 -1.20
C ILE A 105 1.95 10.29 -2.02
N VAL A 106 2.29 11.57 -2.09
CA VAL A 106 1.79 12.52 -3.09
C VAL A 106 2.96 13.19 -3.82
N GLY A 107 2.77 13.52 -5.09
CA GLY A 107 3.70 14.31 -5.90
C GLY A 107 4.19 13.59 -7.15
N VAL A 108 5.32 14.05 -7.68
CA VAL A 108 5.93 13.55 -8.92
C VAL A 108 7.01 12.52 -8.59
N ALA A 109 6.63 11.25 -8.63
CA ALA A 109 7.56 10.14 -8.47
C ALA A 109 8.52 10.02 -9.68
N GLY A 110 9.83 10.18 -9.44
CA GLY A 110 10.88 9.95 -10.42
C GLY A 110 11.19 8.47 -10.64
N SER A 111 12.47 8.12 -10.84
CA SER A 111 12.87 6.71 -10.88
C SER A 111 12.78 6.09 -9.49
N TYR A 112 12.32 4.83 -9.41
CA TYR A 112 12.20 4.14 -8.13
C TYR A 112 12.48 2.65 -8.24
N THR A 113 12.90 2.07 -7.11
CA THR A 113 12.87 0.62 -6.86
C THR A 113 12.02 0.34 -5.64
N SER A 114 11.50 -0.88 -5.53
CA SER A 114 10.59 -1.25 -4.44
C SER A 114 10.85 -2.64 -3.91
N THR A 115 10.70 -2.79 -2.60
CA THR A 115 10.70 -4.07 -1.89
C THR A 115 9.37 -4.21 -1.17
N ILE A 116 8.69 -5.33 -1.37
CA ILE A 116 7.39 -5.61 -0.74
C ILE A 116 7.47 -6.99 -0.10
N GLU A 117 7.23 -7.03 1.21
CA GLU A 117 7.28 -8.26 2.00
C GLU A 117 5.88 -8.57 2.56
N ALA A 118 5.39 -9.79 2.32
CA ALA A 118 4.14 -10.28 2.87
C ALA A 118 4.43 -11.03 4.17
N ILE A 119 4.02 -10.47 5.30
CA ILE A 119 4.26 -11.06 6.62
C ILE A 119 2.94 -11.64 7.14
N PRO A 120 2.90 -12.91 7.57
CA PRO A 120 1.69 -13.48 8.15
C PRO A 120 1.27 -12.70 9.41
N VAL A 121 0.02 -12.25 9.47
CA VAL A 121 -0.50 -11.60 10.68
C VAL A 121 -0.55 -12.61 11.83
N THR A 122 0.17 -12.29 12.90
CA THR A 122 0.16 -13.11 14.12
C THR A 122 -1.21 -13.02 14.82
N GLU A 123 -1.58 -14.07 15.58
CA GLU A 123 -2.85 -14.05 16.33
C GLU A 123 -2.95 -12.89 17.32
N ARG A 124 -1.82 -12.49 17.90
CA ARG A 124 -1.73 -11.34 18.79
C ARG A 124 -2.14 -10.03 18.10
N PHE A 125 -1.66 -9.81 16.89
CA PHE A 125 -2.01 -8.62 16.11
C PHE A 125 -3.51 -8.58 15.77
N LYS A 126 -4.08 -9.74 15.38
CA LYS A 126 -5.54 -9.88 15.14
C LYS A 126 -6.35 -9.53 16.39
N TRP A 127 -5.89 -9.93 17.56
CA TRP A 127 -6.55 -9.64 18.84
C TRP A 127 -6.50 -8.14 19.19
N GLU A 128 -5.33 -7.50 19.07
CA GLU A 128 -5.13 -6.08 19.39
C GLU A 128 -6.00 -5.17 18.49
N LYS A 129 -6.04 -5.43 17.17
CA LYS A 129 -6.91 -4.69 16.24
C LYS A 129 -8.40 -4.93 16.51
N SER A 130 -8.78 -6.15 16.89
CA SER A 130 -10.17 -6.46 17.26
C SER A 130 -10.60 -5.71 18.51
N LYS A 131 -9.72 -5.61 19.51
CA LYS A 131 -9.93 -4.84 20.74
C LYS A 131 -10.07 -3.35 20.43
N GLU A 132 -9.16 -2.77 19.65
CA GLU A 132 -9.21 -1.34 19.29
C GLU A 132 -10.49 -0.98 18.53
N LYS A 133 -10.95 -1.86 17.62
CA LYS A 133 -12.21 -1.68 16.90
C LYS A 133 -13.43 -1.74 17.84
N TYR A 134 -13.42 -2.65 18.81
CA TYR A 134 -14.47 -2.76 19.82
C TYR A 134 -14.52 -1.51 20.70
N GLU A 135 -13.37 -1.02 21.14
CA GLU A 135 -13.24 0.20 21.95
C GLU A 135 -13.70 1.45 21.18
N ARG A 136 -13.28 1.63 19.91
CA ARG A 136 -13.78 2.72 19.05
C ARG A 136 -15.30 2.66 18.87
N LYS A 137 -15.88 1.46 18.77
CA LYS A 137 -17.34 1.29 18.63
C LYS A 137 -18.08 1.66 19.92
N LEU A 138 -17.52 1.31 21.08
CA LEU A 138 -18.06 1.72 22.38
C LEU A 138 -17.97 3.24 22.57
N ALA A 139 -16.84 3.86 22.22
CA ALA A 139 -16.63 5.30 22.34
C ALA A 139 -17.59 6.12 21.46
N ARG A 140 -18.02 5.59 20.31
CA ARG A 140 -19.01 6.24 19.43
C ARG A 140 -20.46 6.10 19.90
N ARG A 141 -20.72 5.30 20.93
CA ARG A 141 -22.08 4.99 21.44
C ARG A 141 -22.40 5.75 22.74
N ASN A 142 -21.40 6.36 23.37
CA ASN A 142 -21.53 7.30 24.48
C ASN A 142 -21.44 8.74 23.96
#